data_AF-A0A7J9B417-F1
#
_entry.id   AF-A0A7J9B417-F1
#
_cell.length_a   1.000
_cell.length_b   1.000
_cell.length_c   1.000
_cell.angle_alpha   90.00
_cell.angle_beta   90.00
_cell.angle_gamma   90.00
#
_symmetry.space_group_name_H-M   'P 1'
#
loop_
_entity.id
_entity.type
_entity.pdbx_description
1 polymer ?
#
loop_
_entity_poly.entity_id
_entity_poly.type
_entity_poly.pdbx_seq_one_letter_code
_entity_poly.pdbx_strand_id
1 'polypeptide(L)' 'MGNHSPKTIMIDHDHAISKEIGENFHDSCHRLCLWYISRTSPSHLGNLNRNADFLALFRKFMQGCEFEIKFEKTW' A
#
# COMPACT_ATOMS: atom_id res chain seq x y z
N MET A 1 20.15 14.63 -9.42
CA MET A 1 19.89 13.76 -8.26
C MET A 1 21.18 13.03 -7.97
N GLY A 2 21.76 13.21 -6.78
CA GLY A 2 23.05 12.60 -6.42
C GLY A 2 22.98 11.08 -6.51
N ASN A 3 24.13 10.44 -6.71
CA ASN A 3 24.36 9.02 -6.99
C ASN A 3 23.94 8.05 -5.86
N HIS A 4 22.82 8.34 -5.18
CA HIS A 4 22.35 7.62 -4.01
C HIS A 4 21.19 6.72 -4.41
N SER A 5 21.25 5.47 -3.96
CA SER A 5 20.13 4.55 -4.08
C SER A 5 18.88 5.14 -3.41
N PRO A 6 17.70 4.99 -4.03
CA PRO A 6 16.44 5.40 -3.40
C PRO A 6 16.25 4.66 -2.07
N LYS A 7 15.69 5.35 -1.07
CA LYS A 7 15.34 4.74 0.23
C LYS A 7 13.95 4.13 0.24
N THR A 8 13.07 4.61 -0.62
CA THR A 8 11.67 4.16 -0.68
C THR A 8 11.23 4.15 -2.12
N ILE A 9 10.59 3.06 -2.51
CA ILE A 9 10.05 2.85 -3.84
C ILE A 9 8.57 2.55 -3.68
N MET A 10 7.74 3.42 -4.27
CA MET A 10 6.30 3.22 -4.35
C MET A 10 5.99 2.51 -5.66
N ILE A 11 5.37 1.33 -5.57
CA ILE A 11 5.04 0.52 -6.74
C ILE A 11 3.53 0.30 -6.75
N ASP A 12 2.96 0.34 -7.94
CA ASP A 12 1.65 -0.22 -8.22
C ASP A 12 1.77 -1.76 -8.18
N HIS A 13 0.68 -2.53 -8.10
CA HIS A 13 0.70 -3.98 -7.85
C HIS A 13 1.22 -4.80 -9.07
N ASP A 14 2.40 -4.47 -9.58
CA ASP A 14 3.08 -5.13 -10.69
C ASP A 14 4.13 -6.10 -10.13
N HIS A 15 3.90 -7.39 -10.36
CA HIS A 15 4.75 -8.46 -9.87
C HIS A 15 6.14 -8.45 -10.52
N ALA A 16 6.26 -8.05 -11.79
CA ALA A 16 7.55 -7.98 -12.48
C ALA A 16 8.40 -6.85 -11.90
N ILE A 17 7.80 -5.68 -11.68
CA ILE A 17 8.48 -4.52 -11.06
C ILE A 17 8.84 -4.85 -9.61
N SER A 18 7.94 -5.47 -8.84
CA SER A 18 8.24 -5.87 -7.47
C SER A 18 9.43 -6.84 -7.39
N LYS A 19 9.52 -7.78 -8.33
CA LYS A 19 10.63 -8.75 -8.40
C LYS A 19 11.94 -8.08 -8.76
N GLU A 20 11.97 -7.29 -9.83
CA GLU A 20 13.17 -6.60 -10.31
C GLU A 20 13.76 -5.68 -9.23
N ILE A 21 12.91 -5.02 -8.45
CA ILE A 21 13.37 -4.12 -7.39
C ILE A 21 13.87 -4.92 -6.17
N GLY A 22 13.26 -6.06 -5.85
CA GLY A 22 13.79 -6.96 -4.82
C GLY A 22 15.18 -7.52 -5.18
N GLU A 23 15.45 -7.72 -6.48
CA GLU A 23 16.74 -8.21 -6.97
C GLU A 23 17.82 -7.11 -7.06
N ASN A 24 17.44 -5.86 -7.37
CA ASN A 24 18.39 -4.76 -7.60
C ASN A 24 18.48 -3.71 -6.47
N PHE A 25 17.50 -3.63 -5.56
CA PHE A 25 17.39 -2.58 -4.54
C PHE A 25 17.03 -3.15 -3.16
N HIS A 26 17.90 -4.01 -2.64
CA HIS A 26 17.73 -4.72 -1.36
C HIS A 26 17.55 -3.78 -0.15
N ASP A 27 18.15 -2.60 -0.20
CA ASP A 27 18.07 -1.58 0.87
C ASP A 27 16.85 -0.65 0.76
N SER A 28 16.03 -0.78 -0.29
CA SER A 28 14.84 0.04 -0.48
C SER A 28 13.64 -0.51 0.27
N CYS A 29 12.93 0.35 1.00
CA CYS A 29 11.61 -0.01 1.51
C CYS A 29 10.59 0.01 0.36
N HIS A 30 10.04 -1.15 0.02
CA HIS A 30 8.97 -1.30 -0.95
C HIS A 30 7.62 -1.04 -0.27
N ARG A 31 6.81 -0.14 -0.84
CA ARG A 31 5.47 0.15 -0.32
C ARG A 31 4.45 0.13 -1.45
N LEU A 32 3.29 -0.46 -1.18
CA LEU A 32 2.12 -0.33 -2.05
C LEU A 32 1.67 1.13 -2.08
N CYS A 33 1.45 1.65 -3.28
CA CYS A 33 0.95 3.00 -3.45
C CYS A 33 -0.48 3.12 -2.89
N LEU A 34 -0.67 3.91 -1.83
CA LEU A 34 -1.99 4.17 -1.24
C LEU A 34 -2.97 4.74 -2.28
N TRP A 35 -2.48 5.55 -3.21
CA TRP A 35 -3.32 6.07 -4.29
C TRP A 35 -3.82 4.94 -5.20
N TYR A 36 -2.96 3.99 -5.56
CA TYR A 36 -3.35 2.82 -6.35
C TYR A 36 -4.41 1.99 -5.62
N ILE A 37 -4.18 1.66 -4.34
CA ILE A 37 -5.15 0.95 -3.49
C ILE A 37 -6.49 1.71 -3.47
N SER A 38 -6.46 3.02 -3.28
CA SER A 38 -7.70 3.83 -3.23
C SER A 38 -8.52 3.79 -4.51
N ARG A 39 -7.84 3.65 -5.67
CA ARG A 39 -8.49 3.58 -6.98
C ARG A 39 -9.01 2.17 -7.31
N THR A 40 -8.29 1.13 -6.92
CA THR A 40 -8.62 -0.24 -7.32
C THR A 40 -9.46 -0.98 -6.29
N SER A 41 -9.33 -0.69 -4.99
CA SER A 41 -10.11 -1.38 -3.96
C SER A 41 -11.64 -1.37 -4.22
N PRO A 42 -12.28 -0.26 -4.63
CA PRO A 42 -13.72 -0.26 -4.88
C PRO A 42 -14.19 -1.32 -5.89
N SER A 43 -13.40 -1.67 -6.91
CA SER A 43 -13.77 -2.71 -7.88
C SER A 43 -13.67 -4.13 -7.33
N HIS A 44 -12.91 -4.33 -6.26
CA HIS A 44 -12.70 -5.64 -5.63
C HIS A 44 -13.56 -5.87 -4.37
N LEU A 45 -14.08 -4.79 -3.78
CA LEU A 45 -14.79 -4.85 -2.49
C LEU A 45 -16.25 -5.30 -2.57
N GLY A 46 -16.88 -5.26 -3.76
CA GLY A 46 -18.25 -5.73 -3.95
C GLY A 46 -19.24 -5.10 -2.96
N ASN A 47 -19.92 -5.95 -2.18
CA ASN A 47 -20.91 -5.52 -1.17
C ASN A 47 -20.30 -4.75 0.02
N LEU A 48 -19.00 -4.88 0.28
CA LEU A 48 -18.33 -4.14 1.35
C LEU A 48 -18.34 -2.62 1.09
N ASN A 49 -18.45 -2.20 -0.17
CA ASN A 49 -18.65 -0.79 -0.52
C ASN A 49 -19.95 -0.18 0.04
N ARG A 50 -20.88 -1.01 0.54
CA ARG A 50 -22.13 -0.56 1.17
C ARG A 50 -22.10 -0.66 2.70
N ASN A 51 -21.06 -1.28 3.26
CA ASN A 51 -20.91 -1.42 4.70
C ASN A 51 -20.21 -0.17 5.26
N ALA A 52 -20.95 0.65 6.01
CA ALA A 52 -20.44 1.90 6.55
C ALA A 52 -19.31 1.69 7.58
N ASP A 53 -19.38 0.64 8.39
CA ASP A 53 -18.37 0.32 9.40
C ASP A 53 -17.06 -0.11 8.73
N PHE A 54 -17.17 -0.95 7.69
CA PHE A 54 -16.04 -1.33 6.86
C PHE A 54 -15.38 -0.10 6.22
N LEU A 55 -16.17 0.78 5.60
CA LEU A 55 -15.63 1.98 4.95
C LEU A 55 -14.97 2.94 5.93
N ALA A 56 -15.47 3.03 7.16
CA ALA A 56 -14.85 3.83 8.22
C ALA A 56 -13.47 3.27 8.61
N LEU A 57 -13.36 1.96 8.82
CA LEU A 57 -12.09 1.28 9.10
C LEU A 57 -11.12 1.38 7.92
N PHE A 58 -11.61 1.15 6.70
CA PHE A 58 -10.82 1.25 5.48
C PHE A 58 -10.27 2.67 5.28
N ARG A 59 -11.07 3.71 5.49
CA ARG A 59 -10.60 5.11 5.44
C ARG A 59 -9.56 5.40 6.52
N LYS A 60 -9.75 4.90 7.74
CA LYS A 60 -8.78 5.05 8.84
C LYS A 60 -7.43 4.41 8.49
N PHE A 61 -7.45 3.26 7.82
CA PHE A 61 -6.24 2.62 7.29
C PHE A 61 -5.56 3.52 6.24
N MET A 62 -6.32 3.97 5.24
CA MET A 62 -5.80 4.79 4.12
C MET A 62 -5.27 6.16 4.56
N GLN A 63 -5.71 6.69 5.71
CA GLN A 63 -5.31 8.01 6.24
C GLN A 63 -4.01 8.02 7.06
N GLY A 64 -3.30 6.89 7.19
CA GLY A 64 -2.01 6.87 7.90
C GLY A 64 -1.95 5.85 9.02
N CYS A 65 -2.34 4.61 8.73
CA CYS A 65 -1.85 3.49 9.52
C CYS A 65 -0.36 3.27 9.19
N GLU A 66 0.49 4.12 9.75
CA GLU A 66 1.93 4.16 9.43
C GLU A 66 2.70 2.97 9.99
N PHE A 67 2.11 2.24 10.93
CA PHE A 67 2.73 1.10 11.61
C PHE A 67 1.87 -0.14 11.45
N GLU A 68 2.52 -1.26 11.12
CA GLU A 68 1.93 -2.60 11.06
C GLU A 68 1.22 -2.95 12.38
N ILE A 69 1.82 -2.64 13.52
CA ILE A 69 1.20 -2.87 14.85
C ILE A 69 -0.13 -2.13 15.01
N LYS A 70 -0.27 -0.93 14.42
CA LYS A 70 -1.51 -0.15 14.47
C LYS A 70 -2.57 -0.74 13.54
N PHE A 71 -2.14 -1.40 12.46
CA PHE A 71 -3.00 -2.10 11.52
C PHE A 71 -3.57 -3.36 12.16
N GLU A 72 -2.71 -4.24 12.68
CA GLU A 72 -3.08 -5.50 13.35
C GLU A 72 -4.00 -5.30 14.57
N LYS A 73 -3.93 -4.15 15.23
CA LYS A 73 -4.84 -3.83 16.36
C LYS A 73 -6.19 -3.26 15.92
N THR A 74 -6.30 -2.76 14.69
CA THR A 74 -7.50 -2.09 14.18
C THR A 74 -8.38 -3.03 13.35
N TRP A 75 -7.77 -4.03 12.71
CA TRP A 75 -8.43 -5.02 11.86
C TRP A 75 -8.76 -6.30 12.62
#